data_AF-A0A1I8PIZ9-F1
#
_entry.id   AF-A0A1I8PIZ9-F1
#
_cell.length_a   1.000
_cell.length_b   1.000
_cell.length_c   1.000
_cell.angle_alpha   90.00
_cell.angle_beta   90.00
_cell.angle_gamma   90.00
#
_symmetry.space_group_name_H-M   'P 1'
#
loop_
_entity.id
_entity.type
_entity.pdbx_description
1 polymer ?
#
loop_
_entity_poly.entity_id
_entity_poly.type
_entity_poly.pdbx_seq_one_letter_code
_entity_poly.pdbx_strand_id
1 'polypeptide(L)'
;MIREFVQSIDDREWQTQLFALLQKQTYNQVEVDLFELMCKVLDQNLFSQVDWARNTVFFKDLKVDDQMKLLQHSWSDMLVLDHLHQRIHNGLPDETQLNNGQVFNLLSLGLLGVPQLSDYFNELQNKLQDLKFDMGDYVCMKFLILLNPDVRGIINKKTVLQGHENVQAALLDYTLTCYPSVTDKFRRLLSILPDIHAMAARGEEHLYSKHCAGSAPTQTLLMEMLHAKRKVLLSLGLLGVPQLSDYFNELQNKLQDLKFDMGDYVCMKFLILLNPDVRGIINKKTVLQGHENVQAALLDYTLTCYPSVTDKFRRLLSILPDIHAMAARGEEHLYSKHCAGSAPTQTLLMEMLHAKRKV
;
A
#
# COMPACT_ATOMS: atom_id res chain seq x y z
N MET A 1 -6.87 23.44 -17.67
CA MET A 1 -6.54 22.18 -16.98
C MET A 1 -5.05 22.04 -16.68
N ILE A 2 -4.17 21.51 -17.54
CA ILE A 2 -2.75 21.26 -17.16
C ILE A 2 -2.04 22.53 -16.69
N ARG A 3 -2.25 23.68 -17.34
CA ARG A 3 -1.68 24.96 -16.88
C ARG A 3 -2.10 25.34 -15.45
N GLU A 4 -3.34 25.06 -15.06
CA GLU A 4 -3.85 25.31 -13.70
C GLU A 4 -3.25 24.30 -12.72
N PHE A 5 -3.03 23.05 -13.15
CA PHE A 5 -2.37 22.04 -12.34
C PHE A 5 -0.92 22.42 -12.05
N VAL A 6 -0.17 22.89 -13.05
CA VAL A 6 1.23 23.31 -12.88
C VAL A 6 1.33 24.46 -11.87
N GLN A 7 0.36 25.38 -11.83
CA GLN A 7 0.32 26.47 -10.84
C GLN A 7 0.16 26.00 -9.39
N SER A 8 -0.27 24.75 -9.18
CA SER A 8 -0.42 24.17 -7.83
C SER A 8 0.89 23.65 -7.23
N ILE A 9 2.00 23.67 -8.00
CA ILE A 9 3.28 23.15 -7.55
C ILE A 9 4.29 24.29 -7.36
N ASP A 10 4.93 24.30 -6.19
CA ASP A 10 6.08 25.15 -5.89
C ASP A 10 7.29 24.29 -5.53
N ASP A 11 8.16 24.05 -6.51
CA ASP A 11 9.38 23.26 -6.34
C ASP A 11 10.41 23.93 -5.41
N ARG A 12 10.42 25.27 -5.37
CA ARG A 12 11.36 26.01 -4.52
C ARG A 12 10.96 25.88 -3.07
N GLU A 13 9.66 25.95 -2.80
CA GLU A 13 9.13 25.73 -1.46
C GLU A 13 9.49 24.33 -0.95
N TRP A 14 9.35 23.29 -1.79
CA TRP A 14 9.69 21.92 -1.40
C TRP A 14 11.16 21.77 -0.96
N GLN A 15 12.11 22.25 -1.78
CA GLN A 15 13.54 22.18 -1.44
C GLN A 15 13.87 23.03 -0.21
N THR A 16 13.26 24.20 -0.09
CA THR A 16 13.46 25.09 1.07
C THR A 16 12.99 24.41 2.35
N GLN A 17 11.81 23.79 2.35
CA GLN A 17 11.26 23.06 3.50
C GLN A 17 12.17 21.89 3.90
N LEU A 18 12.65 21.11 2.92
CA LEU A 18 13.58 19.99 3.13
C LEU A 18 14.86 20.44 3.84
N PHE A 19 15.61 21.37 3.25
CA PHE A 19 16.89 21.79 3.82
C PHE A 19 16.74 22.57 5.12
N ALA A 20 15.66 23.34 5.27
CA ALA A 20 15.33 24.00 6.53
C ALA A 20 15.06 22.99 7.66
N LEU A 21 14.36 21.88 7.39
CA LEU A 21 14.12 20.82 8.37
C LEU A 21 15.43 20.11 8.73
N LEU A 22 16.23 19.71 7.74
CA LEU A 22 17.53 19.08 7.99
C LEU A 22 18.44 19.97 8.84
N GLN A 23 18.53 21.26 8.50
CA GLN A 23 19.29 22.23 9.29
C GLN A 23 18.74 22.34 10.72
N LYS A 24 17.41 22.53 10.87
CA LYS A 24 16.77 22.68 12.18
C LYS A 24 16.97 21.46 13.08
N GLN A 25 16.91 20.24 12.54
CA GLN A 25 17.01 19.00 13.32
C GLN A 25 18.46 18.65 13.71
N THR A 26 19.45 19.14 12.95
CA THR A 26 20.88 18.83 13.16
C THR A 26 21.66 19.96 13.82
N TYR A 27 21.09 21.17 13.87
CA TYR A 27 21.76 22.32 14.47
C TYR A 27 22.02 22.09 15.96
N ASN A 28 23.27 22.32 16.39
CA ASN A 28 23.75 22.07 17.76
C ASN A 28 23.56 20.63 18.27
N GLN A 29 23.38 19.65 17.38
CA GLN A 29 23.37 18.23 17.72
C GLN A 29 24.69 17.59 17.30
N VAL A 30 25.37 16.88 18.19
CA VAL A 30 26.63 16.19 17.85
C VAL A 30 26.37 15.05 16.87
N GLU A 31 25.30 14.29 17.12
CA GLU A 31 24.88 13.17 16.29
C GLU A 31 23.35 13.06 16.36
N VAL A 32 22.73 12.68 15.25
CA VAL A 32 21.31 12.34 15.17
C VAL A 32 21.13 10.97 14.51
N ASP A 33 20.04 10.30 14.85
CA ASP A 33 19.59 9.11 14.11
C ASP A 33 19.11 9.55 12.71
N LEU A 34 19.86 9.16 11.69
CA LEU A 34 19.58 9.53 10.30
C LEU A 34 18.29 8.88 9.77
N PHE A 35 17.90 7.72 10.29
CA PHE A 35 16.63 7.08 9.93
C PHE A 35 15.45 7.82 10.56
N GLU A 36 15.58 8.25 11.81
CA GLU A 36 14.57 9.10 12.46
C GLU A 36 14.43 10.45 11.73
N LEU A 37 15.56 11.05 11.33
CA LEU A 37 15.57 12.28 10.54
C LEU A 37 14.89 12.10 9.19
N MET A 38 15.14 10.99 8.50
CA MET A 38 14.44 10.62 7.27
C MET A 38 12.93 10.52 7.50
N CYS A 39 12.50 9.84 8.56
CA CYS A 39 11.07 9.75 8.90
C CYS A 39 10.44 11.12 9.14
N LYS A 40 11.15 12.06 9.78
CA LYS A 40 10.67 13.45 9.98
C LYS A 40 10.51 14.21 8.66
N VAL A 41 11.43 14.03 7.71
CA VAL A 41 11.30 14.61 6.36
C VAL A 41 10.08 14.02 5.63
N LEU A 42 9.91 12.70 5.66
CA LEU A 42 8.76 12.04 5.03
C LEU A 42 7.44 12.52 5.66
N ASP A 43 7.40 12.69 6.98
CA ASP A 43 6.24 13.20 7.72
C ASP A 43 5.89 14.64 7.29
N GLN A 44 6.90 15.52 7.18
CA GLN A 44 6.69 16.88 6.65
C GLN A 44 6.16 16.86 5.22
N ASN A 45 6.72 16.01 4.35
CA ASN A 45 6.27 15.89 2.97
C ASN A 45 4.81 15.41 2.88
N LEU A 46 4.37 14.54 3.80
CA LEU A 46 2.97 14.12 3.90
C LEU A 46 2.05 15.28 4.24
N PHE A 47 2.43 16.18 5.16
CA PHE A 47 1.65 17.38 5.44
C PHE A 47 1.51 18.28 4.20
N SER A 48 2.61 18.52 3.48
CA SER A 48 2.59 19.30 2.24
C SER A 48 1.74 18.64 1.15
N GLN A 49 1.76 17.30 1.07
CA GLN A 49 0.94 16.53 0.15
C GLN A 49 -0.55 16.60 0.48
N VAL A 50 -0.91 16.52 1.77
CA VAL A 50 -2.30 16.69 2.24
C VAL A 50 -2.78 18.11 1.92
N ASP A 51 -1.97 19.13 2.17
CA ASP A 51 -2.32 20.52 1.86
C ASP A 51 -2.53 20.72 0.36
N TRP A 52 -1.57 20.26 -0.47
CA TRP A 52 -1.70 20.27 -1.93
C TRP A 52 -3.01 19.62 -2.37
N ALA A 53 -3.27 18.38 -1.94
CA ALA A 53 -4.45 17.62 -2.34
C ALA A 53 -5.75 18.35 -1.99
N ARG A 54 -5.86 18.89 -0.77
CA ARG A 54 -7.03 19.65 -0.30
C ARG A 54 -7.30 20.91 -1.13
N ASN A 55 -6.27 21.51 -1.68
CA ASN A 55 -6.37 22.73 -2.49
C ASN A 55 -6.69 22.46 -3.97
N THR A 56 -6.65 21.19 -4.42
CA THR A 56 -6.99 20.82 -5.80
C THR A 56 -8.47 20.97 -6.13
N VAL A 57 -8.78 21.12 -7.42
CA VAL A 57 -10.17 21.27 -7.90
C VAL A 57 -11.03 20.05 -7.61
N PHE A 58 -10.47 18.84 -7.70
CA PHE A 58 -11.22 17.60 -7.56
C PHE A 58 -11.57 17.26 -6.11
N PHE A 59 -10.71 17.63 -5.16
CA PHE A 59 -10.91 17.29 -3.74
C PHE A 59 -11.99 18.13 -3.08
N LYS A 60 -12.23 19.36 -3.56
CA LYS A 60 -13.27 20.25 -3.03
C LYS A 60 -14.68 19.64 -3.11
N ASP A 61 -14.91 18.77 -4.09
CA ASP A 61 -16.20 18.11 -4.32
C ASP A 61 -16.32 16.73 -3.62
N LEU A 62 -15.25 16.26 -2.98
CA LEU A 62 -15.23 15.00 -2.24
C LEU A 62 -15.46 15.23 -0.75
N LYS A 63 -16.17 14.30 -0.11
CA LYS A 63 -16.29 14.27 1.35
C LYS A 63 -14.93 13.90 1.97
N VAL A 64 -14.68 14.39 3.19
CA VAL A 64 -13.44 14.13 3.94
C VAL A 64 -13.12 12.64 4.02
N ASP A 65 -14.12 11.78 4.26
CA ASP A 65 -13.91 10.32 4.31
C ASP A 65 -13.36 9.73 2.99
N ASP A 66 -13.77 10.26 1.84
CA ASP A 66 -13.27 9.82 0.54
C ASP A 66 -11.88 10.43 0.27
N GLN A 67 -11.67 11.71 0.62
CA GLN A 67 -10.36 12.35 0.55
C GLN A 67 -9.31 11.57 1.35
N MET A 68 -9.65 11.17 2.58
CA MET A 68 -8.78 10.38 3.45
C MET A 68 -8.43 9.03 2.83
N LYS A 69 -9.40 8.31 2.25
CA LYS A 69 -9.15 7.01 1.61
C LYS A 69 -8.22 7.12 0.41
N LEU A 70 -8.41 8.14 -0.42
CA LEU A 70 -7.52 8.39 -1.57
C LEU A 70 -6.10 8.69 -1.08
N LEU A 71 -5.93 9.62 -0.15
CA LEU A 71 -4.62 9.96 0.43
C LEU A 71 -3.94 8.76 1.10
N GLN A 72 -4.68 8.02 1.93
CA GLN A 72 -4.21 6.80 2.57
C GLN A 72 -3.80 5.73 1.57
N HIS A 73 -4.39 5.69 0.38
CA HIS A 73 -4.02 4.74 -0.66
C HIS A 73 -2.73 5.15 -1.40
N SER A 74 -2.55 6.43 -1.70
CA SER A 74 -1.58 6.90 -2.70
C SER A 74 -0.38 7.69 -2.16
N TRP A 75 -0.28 7.85 -0.83
CA TRP A 75 0.72 8.75 -0.24
C TRP A 75 2.17 8.40 -0.60
N SER A 76 2.51 7.12 -0.55
CA SER A 76 3.87 6.60 -0.79
C SER A 76 4.23 6.64 -2.28
N ASP A 77 3.28 6.28 -3.16
CA ASP A 77 3.41 6.41 -4.62
C ASP A 77 3.74 7.85 -5.02
N MET A 78 3.06 8.83 -4.40
CA MET A 78 3.33 10.25 -4.63
C MET A 78 4.69 10.69 -4.05
N LEU A 79 5.11 10.22 -2.87
CA LEU A 79 6.44 10.55 -2.33
C LEU A 79 7.56 10.08 -3.28
N VAL A 80 7.41 8.89 -3.85
CA VAL A 80 8.32 8.35 -4.87
C VAL A 80 8.33 9.24 -6.12
N LEU A 81 7.15 9.56 -6.65
CA LEU A 81 7.02 10.40 -7.84
C LEU A 81 7.60 11.80 -7.62
N ASP A 82 7.32 12.41 -6.47
CA ASP A 82 7.83 13.72 -6.08
C ASP A 82 9.37 13.69 -6.02
N HIS A 83 9.97 12.61 -5.49
CA HIS A 83 11.42 12.47 -5.47
C HIS A 83 12.03 12.30 -6.87
N LEU A 84 11.40 11.51 -7.75
CA LEU A 84 11.80 11.38 -9.17
C LEU A 84 11.77 12.75 -9.86
N HIS A 85 10.70 13.53 -9.66
CA HIS A 85 10.56 14.88 -10.20
C HIS A 85 11.70 15.79 -9.73
N GLN A 86 11.98 15.82 -8.42
CA GLN A 86 13.04 16.67 -7.85
C GLN A 86 14.44 16.30 -8.35
N ARG A 87 14.75 15.01 -8.54
CA ARG A 87 16.02 14.58 -9.15
C ARG A 87 16.12 14.96 -10.61
N ILE A 88 15.06 14.75 -11.40
CA ILE A 88 15.08 15.01 -12.85
C ILE A 88 15.14 16.51 -13.16
N HIS A 89 14.33 17.32 -12.46
CA HIS A 89 14.12 18.72 -12.84
C HIS A 89 14.94 19.72 -12.02
N ASN A 90 15.20 19.41 -10.75
CA ASN A 90 15.78 20.37 -9.81
C ASN A 90 17.17 19.94 -9.31
N GLY A 91 17.75 18.89 -9.90
CA GLY A 91 19.12 18.45 -9.63
C GLY A 91 19.37 18.06 -8.18
N LEU A 92 18.35 17.51 -7.49
CA LEU A 92 18.50 17.05 -6.12
C LEU A 92 19.63 16.00 -6.03
N PRO A 93 20.69 16.22 -5.23
CA PRO A 93 21.79 15.28 -5.12
C PRO A 93 21.40 14.05 -4.31
N ASP A 94 22.19 12.98 -4.41
CA ASP A 94 21.94 11.73 -3.69
C ASP A 94 22.24 11.85 -2.20
N GLU A 95 23.12 12.77 -1.83
CA GLU A 95 23.52 13.02 -0.45
C GLU A 95 23.83 14.50 -0.19
N THR A 96 23.75 14.89 1.07
CA THR A 96 24.15 16.22 1.53
C THR A 96 24.90 16.12 2.84
N GLN A 97 25.90 16.98 3.03
CA GLN A 97 26.57 17.13 4.31
C GLN A 97 25.69 17.94 5.27
N LEU A 98 25.52 17.45 6.49
CA LEU A 98 24.81 18.12 7.56
C LEU A 98 25.76 19.02 8.37
N ASN A 99 25.20 20.02 9.06
CA ASN A 99 26.00 21.00 9.82
C ASN A 99 26.79 20.37 10.98
N ASN A 100 26.39 19.19 11.44
CA ASN A 100 27.08 18.43 12.48
C ASN A 100 28.15 17.47 11.92
N GLY A 101 28.41 17.51 10.62
CA GLY A 101 29.42 16.68 9.95
C GLY A 101 28.93 15.30 9.49
N GLN A 102 27.70 14.89 9.85
CA GLN A 102 27.10 13.66 9.30
C GLN A 102 26.72 13.85 7.82
N VAL A 103 26.58 12.75 7.09
CA VAL A 103 26.08 12.73 5.71
C VAL A 103 24.66 12.19 5.70
N PHE A 104 23.73 12.96 5.15
CA PHE A 104 22.36 12.53 4.96
C PHE A 104 22.15 12.05 3.52
N ASN A 105 21.78 10.78 3.36
CA ASN A 105 21.44 10.19 2.07
C ASN A 105 20.03 10.63 1.67
N LEU A 106 19.95 11.61 0.76
CA LEU A 106 18.71 12.15 0.22
C LEU A 106 17.97 11.14 -0.65
N LEU A 107 18.70 10.29 -1.39
CA LEU A 107 18.10 9.24 -2.22
C LEU A 107 17.23 8.29 -1.37
N SER A 108 17.60 8.05 -0.10
CA SER A 108 16.79 7.26 0.84
C SER A 108 15.35 7.78 0.99
N LEU A 109 15.08 9.07 0.75
CA LEU A 109 13.72 9.62 0.76
C LEU A 109 12.88 9.06 -0.38
N GLY A 110 13.43 8.96 -1.59
CA GLY A 110 12.75 8.35 -2.75
C GLY A 110 12.69 6.83 -2.70
N LEU A 111 13.61 6.20 -1.96
CA LEU A 111 13.63 4.75 -1.74
C LEU A 111 12.82 4.32 -0.50
N LEU A 112 12.25 5.29 0.24
CA LEU A 112 11.54 5.06 1.51
C LEU A 112 12.38 4.21 2.49
N GLY A 113 13.70 4.44 2.52
CA GLY A 113 14.64 3.76 3.39
C GLY A 113 15.14 2.38 2.92
N VAL A 114 14.86 1.95 1.68
CA VAL A 114 15.30 0.64 1.15
C VAL A 114 16.45 0.80 0.14
N PRO A 115 17.73 0.65 0.54
CA PRO A 115 18.87 0.88 -0.34
C PRO A 115 18.90 -0.02 -1.58
N GLN A 116 18.36 -1.24 -1.47
CA GLN A 116 18.30 -2.22 -2.55
C GLN A 116 17.40 -1.79 -3.71
N LEU A 117 16.56 -0.77 -3.53
CA LEU A 117 15.70 -0.23 -4.59
C LEU A 117 16.42 0.80 -5.47
N SER A 118 17.68 1.16 -5.17
CA SER A 118 18.43 2.20 -5.90
C SER A 118 18.51 1.94 -7.41
N ASP A 119 18.88 0.73 -7.84
CA ASP A 119 18.98 0.39 -9.27
C ASP A 119 17.62 0.49 -9.97
N TYR A 120 16.56 0.01 -9.29
CA TYR A 120 15.20 0.07 -9.81
C TYR A 120 14.69 1.51 -9.91
N PHE A 121 14.97 2.35 -8.90
CA PHE A 121 14.66 3.78 -8.93
C PHE A 121 15.37 4.49 -10.08
N ASN A 122 16.66 4.20 -10.29
CA ASN A 122 17.45 4.77 -11.38
C ASN A 122 16.94 4.30 -12.76
N GLU A 123 16.47 3.06 -12.89
CA GLU A 123 15.82 2.58 -14.11
C GLU A 123 14.56 3.39 -14.43
N LEU A 124 13.72 3.68 -13.43
CA LEU A 124 12.52 4.53 -13.60
C LEU A 124 12.90 5.96 -13.98
N GLN A 125 13.92 6.52 -13.34
CA GLN A 125 14.42 7.84 -13.68
C GLN A 125 14.88 7.90 -15.15
N ASN A 126 15.64 6.90 -15.61
CA ASN A 126 16.12 6.84 -16.99
C ASN A 126 14.95 6.70 -17.98
N LYS A 127 13.96 5.83 -17.69
CA LYS A 127 12.74 5.71 -18.50
C LYS A 127 11.99 7.05 -18.63
N LEU A 128 11.87 7.81 -17.53
CA LEU A 128 11.24 9.13 -17.53
C LEU A 128 12.04 10.16 -18.34
N GLN A 129 13.37 10.17 -18.20
CA GLN A 129 14.24 11.07 -18.97
C GLN A 129 14.18 10.79 -20.48
N ASP A 130 14.15 9.51 -20.89
CA ASP A 130 13.97 9.10 -22.28
C ASP A 130 12.61 9.54 -22.85
N LEU A 131 11.59 9.64 -21.99
CA LEU A 131 10.26 10.12 -22.34
C LEU A 131 10.15 11.64 -22.39
N LYS A 132 11.24 12.38 -22.15
CA LYS A 132 11.22 13.84 -22.00
C LYS A 132 10.17 14.24 -20.95
N PHE A 133 10.15 13.52 -19.83
CA PHE A 133 9.25 13.79 -18.71
C PHE A 133 9.40 15.25 -18.30
N ASP A 134 8.28 15.94 -18.18
CA ASP A 134 8.23 17.35 -17.84
C ASP A 134 7.23 17.64 -16.70
N MET A 135 7.10 18.92 -16.38
CA MET A 135 6.20 19.39 -15.33
C MET A 135 4.71 19.06 -15.60
N GLY A 136 4.30 19.07 -16.87
CA GLY A 136 2.94 18.74 -17.27
C GLY A 136 2.65 17.25 -17.09
N ASP A 137 3.58 16.40 -17.47
CA ASP A 137 3.51 14.95 -17.26
C ASP A 137 3.48 14.63 -15.76
N TYR A 138 4.38 15.22 -14.98
CA TYR A 138 4.47 15.03 -13.53
C TYR A 138 3.16 15.31 -12.82
N VAL A 139 2.59 16.50 -13.04
CA VAL A 139 1.38 16.88 -12.32
C VAL A 139 0.18 16.02 -12.75
N CYS A 140 0.10 15.63 -14.02
CA CYS A 140 -0.93 14.70 -14.48
C CYS A 140 -0.77 13.32 -13.84
N MET A 141 0.45 12.76 -13.82
CA MET A 141 0.72 11.48 -13.16
C MET A 141 0.39 11.53 -11.67
N LYS A 142 0.70 12.64 -10.99
CA LYS A 142 0.36 12.86 -9.57
C LYS A 142 -1.14 12.82 -9.34
N PHE A 143 -1.92 13.47 -10.20
CA PHE A 143 -3.39 13.40 -10.16
C PHE A 143 -3.93 11.99 -10.49
N LEU A 144 -3.34 11.27 -11.43
CA LEU A 144 -3.75 9.90 -11.77
C LEU A 144 -3.52 8.92 -10.62
N ILE A 145 -2.39 9.06 -9.91
CA ILE A 145 -2.07 8.32 -8.69
C ILE A 145 -3.09 8.61 -7.58
N LEU A 146 -3.43 9.90 -7.38
CA LEU A 146 -4.35 10.34 -6.32
C LEU A 146 -5.81 9.95 -6.61
N LEU A 147 -6.28 10.13 -7.84
CA LEU A 147 -7.65 9.91 -8.26
C LEU A 147 -7.86 8.47 -8.73
N ASN A 148 -7.63 7.50 -7.84
CA ASN A 148 -7.83 6.10 -8.16
C ASN A 148 -9.27 5.65 -7.82
N PRO A 149 -10.12 5.31 -8.82
CA PRO A 149 -11.50 4.88 -8.59
C PRO A 149 -11.62 3.48 -7.96
N ASP A 150 -10.55 2.68 -7.98
CA ASP A 150 -10.51 1.32 -7.44
C ASP A 150 -10.24 1.27 -5.94
N VAL A 151 -10.00 2.43 -5.31
CA VAL A 151 -9.84 2.53 -3.86
C VAL A 151 -11.11 2.06 -3.15
N ARG A 152 -10.94 1.09 -2.26
CA ARG A 152 -12.05 0.47 -1.53
C ARG A 152 -12.73 1.47 -0.60
N GLY A 153 -14.05 1.39 -0.55
CA GLY A 153 -14.87 2.20 0.35
C GLY A 153 -15.09 3.65 -0.09
N ILE A 154 -14.59 4.07 -1.26
CA ILE A 154 -14.97 5.37 -1.84
C ILE A 154 -16.48 5.40 -2.09
N ILE A 155 -17.13 6.43 -1.56
CA ILE A 155 -18.58 6.64 -1.69
C ILE A 155 -18.88 7.30 -3.05
N ASN A 156 -18.22 8.42 -3.35
CA ASN A 156 -18.44 9.16 -4.59
C ASN A 156 -17.50 8.72 -5.73
N LYS A 157 -17.57 7.44 -6.10
CA LYS A 157 -16.74 6.85 -7.16
C LYS A 157 -16.85 7.58 -8.50
N LYS A 158 -18.04 8.09 -8.81
CA LYS A 158 -18.30 8.82 -10.06
C LYS A 158 -17.42 10.06 -10.20
N THR A 159 -17.27 10.84 -9.13
CA THR A 159 -16.45 12.07 -9.16
C THR A 159 -14.97 11.74 -9.31
N VAL A 160 -14.51 10.70 -8.61
CA VAL A 160 -13.11 10.22 -8.73
C VAL A 160 -12.83 9.72 -10.15
N LEU A 161 -13.70 8.86 -10.70
CA LEU A 161 -13.56 8.33 -12.06
C LEU A 161 -13.56 9.44 -13.10
N GLN A 162 -14.49 10.40 -13.01
CA GLN A 162 -14.55 11.53 -13.94
C GLN A 162 -13.28 12.38 -13.88
N GLY A 163 -12.76 12.64 -12.67
CA GLY A 163 -11.49 13.36 -12.51
C GLY A 163 -10.33 12.59 -13.14
N HIS A 164 -10.25 11.28 -12.90
CA HIS A 164 -9.24 10.41 -13.49
C HIS A 164 -9.27 10.44 -15.02
N GLU A 165 -10.45 10.23 -15.62
CA GLU A 165 -10.64 10.24 -17.08
C GLU A 165 -10.30 11.61 -17.69
N ASN A 166 -10.67 12.71 -17.02
CA ASN A 166 -10.36 14.06 -17.47
C ASN A 166 -8.84 14.32 -17.50
N VAL A 167 -8.13 13.91 -16.44
CA VAL A 167 -6.66 14.07 -16.36
C VAL A 167 -5.99 13.18 -17.41
N GLN A 168 -6.48 11.95 -17.59
CA GLN A 168 -5.96 11.01 -18.58
C GLN A 168 -6.14 11.54 -20.01
N ALA A 169 -7.31 12.09 -20.34
CA ALA A 169 -7.58 12.71 -21.63
C ALA A 169 -6.69 13.96 -21.85
N ALA A 170 -6.52 14.80 -20.83
CA ALA A 170 -5.66 15.96 -20.90
C ALA A 170 -4.18 15.58 -21.12
N LEU A 171 -3.68 14.54 -20.45
CA LEU A 171 -2.32 14.03 -20.63
C LEU A 171 -2.13 13.45 -22.04
N LEU A 172 -3.12 12.72 -22.58
CA LEU A 172 -3.07 12.22 -23.95
C LEU A 172 -2.96 13.38 -24.95
N ASP A 173 -3.84 14.37 -24.86
CA ASP A 173 -3.81 15.56 -25.73
C ASP A 173 -2.47 16.31 -25.61
N TYR A 174 -1.98 16.49 -24.38
CA TYR A 174 -0.71 17.16 -24.11
C TYR A 174 0.48 16.45 -24.75
N THR A 175 0.58 15.14 -24.58
CA THR A 175 1.69 14.36 -25.14
C THR A 175 1.66 14.34 -26.67
N LEU A 176 0.48 14.24 -27.29
CA LEU A 176 0.34 14.28 -28.74
C LEU A 176 0.67 15.67 -29.32
N THR A 177 0.29 16.74 -28.62
CA THR A 177 0.45 18.12 -29.10
C THR A 177 1.85 18.67 -28.85
N CYS A 178 2.38 18.50 -27.63
CA CYS A 178 3.65 19.09 -27.21
C CYS A 178 4.85 18.18 -27.49
N TYR A 179 4.64 16.87 -27.60
CA TYR A 179 5.70 15.87 -27.79
C TYR A 179 5.42 14.90 -28.96
N PRO A 180 5.04 15.40 -30.16
CA PRO A 180 4.69 14.52 -31.29
C PRO A 180 5.86 13.63 -31.76
N SER A 181 7.10 14.02 -31.46
CA SER A 181 8.31 13.26 -31.79
C SER A 181 8.59 12.10 -30.83
N VAL A 182 7.97 12.07 -29.64
CA VAL A 182 8.18 11.01 -28.65
C VAL A 182 7.11 9.94 -28.84
N THR A 183 7.47 8.85 -29.53
CA THR A 183 6.53 7.78 -29.86
C THR A 183 5.93 7.15 -28.60
N ASP A 184 4.59 7.06 -28.61
CA ASP A 184 3.78 6.43 -27.57
C ASP A 184 4.04 6.97 -26.15
N LYS A 185 4.41 8.25 -26.03
CA LYS A 185 4.75 8.90 -24.75
C LYS A 185 3.67 8.67 -23.69
N PHE A 186 2.40 8.90 -24.04
CA PHE A 186 1.27 8.71 -23.14
C PHE A 186 1.22 7.31 -22.51
N ARG A 187 1.20 6.24 -23.32
CA ARG A 187 1.08 4.87 -22.80
C ARG A 187 2.32 4.48 -21.99
N ARG A 188 3.50 4.92 -22.44
CA ARG A 188 4.76 4.66 -21.74
C ARG A 188 4.80 5.36 -20.38
N LEU A 189 4.29 6.58 -20.25
CA LEU A 189 4.12 7.24 -18.94
C LEU A 189 3.17 6.45 -18.03
N LEU A 190 2.02 6.00 -18.55
CA LEU A 190 1.08 5.19 -17.76
C LEU A 190 1.68 3.85 -17.32
N SER A 191 2.56 3.25 -18.13
CA SER A 191 3.25 2.01 -17.76
C SER A 191 4.25 2.16 -16.62
N ILE A 192 4.66 3.39 -16.27
CA ILE A 192 5.56 3.67 -15.13
C ILE A 192 4.79 3.71 -13.80
N LEU A 193 3.48 3.97 -13.81
CA LEU A 193 2.67 4.04 -12.58
C LEU A 193 2.68 2.73 -11.78
N PRO A 194 2.48 1.54 -12.39
CA PRO A 194 2.61 0.26 -11.68
C PRO A 194 4.02 0.03 -11.11
N ASP A 195 5.05 0.48 -11.82
CA ASP A 195 6.43 0.33 -11.37
C ASP A 195 6.73 1.17 -10.12
N ILE A 196 6.23 2.42 -10.10
CA ILE A 196 6.24 3.31 -8.92
C ILE A 196 5.51 2.64 -7.76
N HIS A 197 4.31 2.10 -8.00
CA HIS A 197 3.52 1.43 -6.98
C HIS A 197 4.27 0.24 -6.35
N ALA A 198 4.91 -0.60 -7.17
CA ALA A 198 5.69 -1.74 -6.70
C ALA A 198 6.91 -1.33 -5.85
N MET A 199 7.49 -0.15 -6.12
CA MET A 199 8.58 0.40 -5.31
C MET A 199 8.06 0.96 -3.98
N ALA A 200 6.98 1.75 -4.04
CA ALA A 200 6.32 2.34 -2.88
C ALA A 200 5.85 1.27 -1.89
N ALA A 201 5.25 0.17 -2.38
CA ALA A 201 4.81 -0.95 -1.54
C ALA A 201 5.94 -1.60 -0.73
N ARG A 202 7.12 -1.81 -1.36
CA ARG A 202 8.32 -2.32 -0.68
C ARG A 202 8.85 -1.33 0.36
N GLY A 203 8.82 -0.05 0.04
CA GLY A 203 9.17 1.04 0.96
C GLY A 203 8.27 1.09 2.19
N GLU A 204 6.95 1.00 2.00
CA GLU A 204 5.98 0.93 3.09
C GLU A 204 6.21 -0.24 4.02
N GLU A 205 6.48 -1.44 3.47
CA GLU A 205 6.78 -2.62 4.28
C GLU A 205 8.04 -2.41 5.13
N HIS A 206 9.07 -1.83 4.54
CA HIS A 206 10.30 -1.51 5.27
C HIS A 206 10.08 -0.50 6.39
N LEU A 207 9.46 0.65 6.10
CA LEU A 207 9.14 1.68 7.08
C LEU A 207 8.28 1.10 8.22
N TYR A 208 7.32 0.26 7.88
CA TYR A 208 6.48 -0.43 8.85
C TYR A 208 7.28 -1.40 9.72
N SER A 209 8.15 -2.22 9.14
CA SER A 209 9.03 -3.12 9.88
C SER A 209 9.94 -2.36 10.86
N LYS A 210 10.48 -1.21 10.43
CA LYS A 210 11.30 -0.33 11.29
C LYS A 210 10.50 0.30 12.41
N HIS A 211 9.26 0.69 12.14
CA HIS A 211 8.34 1.16 13.18
C HIS A 211 8.05 0.09 14.22
N CYS A 212 7.76 -1.16 13.80
CA CYS A 212 7.55 -2.28 14.72
C CYS A 212 8.79 -2.62 15.57
N ALA A 213 9.99 -2.37 15.04
CA ALA A 213 11.25 -2.55 15.77
C ALA A 213 11.54 -1.41 16.77
N GLY A 214 10.68 -0.38 16.85
CA GLY A 214 10.88 0.78 17.71
C GLY A 214 11.91 1.78 17.19
N SER A 215 12.33 1.65 15.92
CA SER A 215 13.34 2.52 15.30
C SER A 215 12.77 3.78 14.65
N ALA A 216 11.45 3.97 14.69
CA ALA A 216 10.78 5.10 14.06
C ALA A 216 9.94 5.88 15.09
N PRO A 217 9.77 7.21 14.92
CA PRO A 217 8.91 8.00 15.77
C PRO A 217 7.49 7.44 15.87
N THR A 218 6.88 7.57 17.04
CA THR A 218 5.46 7.24 17.24
C THR A 218 4.63 8.52 17.19
N GLN A 219 3.32 8.42 16.90
CA GLN A 219 2.39 9.57 16.87
C GLN A 219 2.67 10.60 15.74
N THR A 220 3.12 10.14 14.58
CA THR A 220 3.29 10.99 13.39
C THR A 220 2.26 10.65 12.31
N LEU A 221 2.04 11.58 11.37
CA LEU A 221 1.15 11.36 10.23
C LEU A 221 1.65 10.19 9.36
N LEU A 222 2.97 10.04 9.21
CA LEU A 222 3.60 8.90 8.54
C LEU A 222 3.15 7.56 9.14
N MET A 223 3.12 7.45 10.47
CA MET A 223 2.67 6.22 11.14
C MET A 223 1.16 6.02 11.02
N GLU A 224 0.37 7.10 11.07
CA GLU A 224 -1.07 7.02 10.80
C GLU A 224 -1.36 6.50 9.39
N MET A 225 -0.62 6.99 8.39
CA MET A 225 -0.73 6.55 7.00
C MET A 225 -0.32 5.08 6.82
N LEU A 226 0.76 4.65 7.46
CA LEU A 226 1.20 3.24 7.46
C LEU A 226 0.17 2.31 8.14
N HIS A 227 -0.45 2.76 9.22
CA HIS A 227 -1.47 1.99 9.94
C HIS A 227 -2.80 1.91 9.18
N ALA A 228 -3.19 2.96 8.47
CA ALA A 228 -4.46 3.00 7.75
C ALA A 228 -4.63 1.85 6.75
N LYS A 229 -3.57 1.52 5.99
CA LYS A 229 -3.56 0.40 5.03
C LYS A 229 -3.58 -0.98 5.68
N ARG A 230 -3.20 -1.07 6.97
CA ARG A 230 -3.01 -2.34 7.69
C ARG A 230 -4.06 -2.55 8.80
N LYS A 231 -5.15 -1.76 8.81
CA LYS A 231 -6.17 -1.76 9.89
C LYS A 231 -6.73 -3.16 10.20
N VAL A 232 -6.85 -4.03 9.19
CA VAL A 232 -7.25 -5.44 9.36
C VAL A 232 -6.16 -6.23 10.10
N LEU A 233 -4.90 -6.15 9.67
CA LEU A 233 -3.76 -6.81 10.32
C LEU A 233 -3.52 -6.32 11.75
N LEU A 234 -3.67 -5.01 11.98
CA LEU A 234 -3.68 -4.36 13.29
C LEU A 234 -4.77 -4.94 14.19
N SER A 235 -6.01 -5.00 13.71
CA SER A 235 -7.15 -5.51 14.49
C SER A 235 -7.03 -6.99 14.86
N LEU A 236 -6.31 -7.77 14.05
CA LEU A 236 -6.10 -9.20 14.27
C LEU A 236 -4.81 -9.50 15.07
N GLY A 237 -4.01 -8.48 15.42
CA GLY A 237 -2.73 -8.66 16.11
C GLY A 237 -1.67 -9.39 15.27
N LEU A 238 -1.85 -9.47 13.95
CA LEU A 238 -1.00 -10.22 13.00
C LEU A 238 0.17 -9.39 12.44
N LEU A 239 0.48 -8.28 13.10
CA LEU A 239 1.53 -7.35 12.69
C LEU A 239 2.93 -7.92 12.98
N GLY A 240 3.80 -7.90 11.96
CA GLY A 240 5.17 -8.40 12.06
C GLY A 240 5.33 -9.89 11.79
N VAL A 241 4.30 -10.55 11.24
CA VAL A 241 4.43 -11.90 10.68
C VAL A 241 5.10 -11.79 9.31
N PRO A 242 6.32 -12.30 9.10
CA PRO A 242 7.01 -12.19 7.83
C PRO A 242 6.19 -12.78 6.68
N GLN A 243 6.19 -12.09 5.53
CA GLN A 243 5.47 -12.47 4.30
C GLN A 243 3.94 -12.47 4.41
N LEU A 244 3.34 -12.21 5.57
CA LEU A 244 1.89 -12.33 5.72
C LEU A 244 1.13 -11.30 4.87
N SER A 245 1.70 -10.10 4.67
CA SER A 245 1.12 -9.11 3.74
C SER A 245 1.13 -9.61 2.30
N ASP A 246 2.21 -10.27 1.86
CA ASP A 246 2.31 -10.81 0.50
C ASP A 246 1.29 -11.93 0.29
N TYR A 247 1.16 -12.84 1.26
CA TYR A 247 0.12 -13.87 1.25
C TYR A 247 -1.30 -13.27 1.25
N PHE A 248 -1.55 -12.22 2.05
CA PHE A 248 -2.83 -11.51 2.05
C PHE A 248 -3.13 -10.87 0.69
N ASN A 249 -2.14 -10.24 0.07
CA ASN A 249 -2.27 -9.59 -1.23
C ASN A 249 -2.51 -10.64 -2.34
N GLU A 250 -1.76 -11.74 -2.34
CA GLU A 250 -1.94 -12.84 -3.29
C GLU A 250 -3.32 -13.48 -3.16
N LEU A 251 -3.74 -13.76 -1.92
CA LEU A 251 -5.07 -14.27 -1.61
C LEU A 251 -6.15 -13.29 -2.06
N GLN A 252 -5.95 -11.99 -1.79
CA GLN A 252 -6.88 -10.94 -2.19
C GLN A 252 -7.03 -10.87 -3.71
N ASN A 253 -5.94 -11.00 -4.46
CA ASN A 253 -5.96 -11.03 -5.92
C ASN A 253 -6.69 -12.28 -6.44
N LYS A 254 -6.42 -13.47 -5.87
CA LYS A 254 -7.12 -14.72 -6.20
C LYS A 254 -8.63 -14.59 -5.98
N LEU A 255 -9.05 -13.98 -4.86
CA LEU A 255 -10.46 -13.77 -4.52
C LEU A 255 -11.13 -12.74 -5.43
N GLN A 256 -10.42 -11.67 -5.81
CA GLN A 256 -10.93 -10.67 -6.74
C GLN A 256 -11.19 -11.26 -8.13
N ASP A 257 -10.24 -12.06 -8.66
CA ASP A 257 -10.40 -12.72 -9.96
C ASP A 257 -11.60 -13.68 -9.99
N LEU A 258 -11.90 -14.34 -8.85
CA LEU A 258 -13.03 -15.24 -8.71
C LEU A 258 -14.39 -14.54 -8.56
N LYS A 259 -14.41 -13.20 -8.49
CA LYS A 259 -15.60 -12.42 -8.10
C LYS A 259 -16.20 -12.97 -6.81
N PHE A 260 -15.33 -13.18 -5.81
CA PHE A 260 -15.71 -13.75 -4.53
C PHE A 260 -16.81 -12.92 -3.86
N ASP A 261 -17.86 -13.59 -3.43
CA ASP A 261 -19.04 -12.95 -2.86
C ASP A 261 -19.45 -13.52 -1.49
N MET A 262 -20.65 -13.14 -1.03
CA MET A 262 -21.14 -13.60 0.27
C MET A 262 -21.51 -15.09 0.29
N GLY A 263 -21.97 -15.66 -0.83
CA GLY A 263 -22.29 -17.08 -0.92
C GLY A 263 -21.03 -17.93 -0.82
N ASP A 264 -19.97 -17.53 -1.55
CA ASP A 264 -18.64 -18.13 -1.45
C ASP A 264 -18.11 -18.06 -0.01
N TYR A 265 -18.20 -16.88 0.62
CA TYR A 265 -17.74 -16.65 1.99
C TYR A 265 -18.40 -17.59 3.01
N VAL A 266 -19.73 -17.72 2.97
CA VAL A 266 -20.47 -18.58 3.90
C VAL A 266 -20.02 -20.03 3.75
N CYS A 267 -19.96 -20.53 2.52
CA CYS A 267 -19.54 -21.91 2.27
C CYS A 267 -18.10 -22.15 2.73
N MET A 268 -17.16 -21.28 2.35
CA MET A 268 -15.76 -21.42 2.77
C MET A 268 -15.61 -21.39 4.29
N LYS A 269 -16.35 -20.52 4.99
CA LYS A 269 -16.35 -20.46 6.45
C LYS A 269 -16.81 -21.77 7.08
N PHE A 270 -17.86 -22.39 6.54
CA PHE A 270 -18.33 -23.70 7.01
C PHE A 270 -17.36 -24.83 6.68
N LEU A 271 -16.68 -24.80 5.53
CA LEU A 271 -15.64 -25.79 5.19
C LEU A 271 -14.45 -25.73 6.16
N ILE A 272 -14.04 -24.52 6.55
CA ILE A 272 -12.99 -24.31 7.56
C ILE A 272 -13.46 -24.80 8.94
N LEU A 273 -14.70 -24.49 9.33
CA LEU A 273 -15.26 -24.90 10.62
C LEU A 273 -15.45 -26.42 10.73
N LEU A 274 -15.96 -27.04 9.67
CA LEU A 274 -16.22 -28.47 9.56
C LEU A 274 -15.02 -29.21 8.98
N ASN A 275 -13.81 -28.90 9.45
CA ASN A 275 -12.60 -29.56 8.97
C ASN A 275 -12.44 -30.94 9.64
N PRO A 276 -12.53 -32.05 8.89
CA PRO A 276 -12.44 -33.41 9.46
C PRO A 276 -11.04 -33.76 9.97
N ASP A 277 -10.01 -33.01 9.56
CA ASP A 277 -8.60 -33.26 9.92
C ASP A 277 -8.22 -32.69 11.29
N VAL A 278 -9.12 -31.96 11.95
CA VAL A 278 -8.87 -31.42 13.29
C VAL A 278 -8.73 -32.57 14.30
N ARG A 279 -7.62 -32.56 15.04
CA ARG A 279 -7.34 -33.55 16.09
C ARG A 279 -8.29 -33.40 17.27
N GLY A 280 -8.59 -34.51 17.95
CA GLY A 280 -9.43 -34.51 19.15
C GLY A 280 -10.95 -34.43 18.92
N ILE A 281 -11.42 -34.39 17.65
CA ILE A 281 -12.85 -34.48 17.36
C ILE A 281 -13.39 -35.86 17.76
N ILE A 282 -14.39 -35.87 18.65
CA ILE A 282 -15.09 -37.09 19.09
C ILE A 282 -16.00 -37.63 17.98
N ASN A 283 -16.81 -36.77 17.35
CA ASN A 283 -17.77 -37.18 16.33
C ASN A 283 -17.30 -36.82 14.91
N LYS A 284 -16.20 -37.45 14.46
CA LYS A 284 -15.60 -37.20 13.14
C LYS A 284 -16.55 -37.46 11.98
N LYS A 285 -17.43 -38.46 12.12
CA LYS A 285 -18.38 -38.84 11.06
C LYS A 285 -19.40 -37.73 10.78
N THR A 286 -19.95 -37.10 11.81
CA THR A 286 -20.87 -35.95 11.63
C THR A 286 -20.16 -34.76 11.02
N VAL A 287 -18.91 -34.48 11.42
CA VAL A 287 -18.12 -33.39 10.84
C VAL A 287 -17.84 -33.63 9.37
N LEU A 288 -17.41 -34.84 9.00
CA LEU A 288 -17.17 -35.22 7.61
C LEU A 288 -18.44 -35.09 6.76
N GLN A 289 -19.58 -35.60 7.26
CA GLN A 289 -20.86 -35.47 6.55
C GLN A 289 -21.25 -34.01 6.34
N GLY A 290 -21.05 -33.16 7.36
CA GLY A 290 -21.27 -31.73 7.24
C GLY A 290 -20.36 -31.08 6.21
N HIS A 291 -19.07 -31.45 6.19
CA HIS A 291 -18.10 -30.98 5.21
C HIS A 291 -18.51 -31.31 3.78
N GLU A 292 -18.90 -32.57 3.53
CA GLU A 292 -19.37 -33.04 2.23
C GLU A 292 -20.65 -32.31 1.78
N ASN A 293 -21.60 -32.09 2.69
CA ASN A 293 -22.83 -31.35 2.41
C ASN A 293 -22.54 -29.90 1.98
N VAL A 294 -21.58 -29.23 2.64
CA VAL A 294 -21.19 -27.86 2.29
C VAL A 294 -20.44 -27.83 0.96
N GLN A 295 -19.59 -28.82 0.66
CA GLN A 295 -18.95 -28.92 -0.65
C GLN A 295 -19.97 -29.12 -1.77
N ALA A 296 -20.98 -29.99 -1.56
CA ALA A 296 -22.04 -30.20 -2.52
C ALA A 296 -22.88 -28.93 -2.75
N ALA A 297 -23.23 -28.22 -1.67
CA ALA A 297 -23.95 -26.95 -1.75
C ALA A 297 -23.13 -25.87 -2.48
N LEU A 298 -21.82 -25.78 -2.22
CA LEU A 298 -20.94 -24.85 -2.91
C LEU A 298 -20.84 -25.19 -4.40
N LEU A 299 -20.72 -26.46 -4.76
CA LEU A 299 -20.69 -26.89 -6.16
C LEU A 299 -21.98 -26.46 -6.89
N ASP A 300 -23.14 -26.80 -6.33
CA ASP A 300 -24.45 -26.43 -6.89
C ASP A 300 -24.61 -24.91 -7.03
N TYR A 301 -24.23 -24.18 -5.99
CA TYR A 301 -24.24 -22.72 -5.98
C TYR A 301 -23.34 -22.12 -7.07
N THR A 302 -22.10 -22.61 -7.22
CA THR A 302 -21.19 -22.09 -8.25
C THR A 302 -21.67 -22.39 -9.67
N LEU A 303 -22.23 -23.57 -9.91
CA LEU A 303 -22.79 -23.93 -11.21
C LEU A 303 -24.02 -23.09 -11.56
N THR A 304 -24.86 -22.79 -10.58
CA THR A 304 -26.12 -22.04 -10.78
C THR A 304 -25.88 -20.55 -10.92
N CYS A 305 -25.08 -19.95 -10.04
CA CYS A 305 -24.87 -18.50 -9.98
C CYS A 305 -23.73 -18.02 -10.89
N TYR A 306 -22.78 -18.90 -11.21
CA TYR A 306 -21.61 -18.58 -12.03
C TYR A 306 -21.38 -19.60 -13.17
N PRO A 307 -22.38 -19.82 -14.04
CA PRO A 307 -22.30 -20.85 -15.10
C PRO A 307 -21.18 -20.61 -16.11
N SER A 308 -20.69 -19.37 -16.24
CA SER A 308 -19.59 -18.99 -17.12
C SER A 308 -18.19 -19.23 -16.52
N VAL A 309 -18.08 -19.54 -15.23
CA VAL A 309 -16.81 -19.76 -14.52
C VAL A 309 -16.74 -21.20 -14.04
N THR A 310 -16.50 -22.12 -14.97
CA THR A 310 -16.63 -23.57 -14.76
C THR A 310 -15.66 -24.15 -13.74
N ASP A 311 -14.58 -23.45 -13.43
CA ASP A 311 -13.56 -23.88 -12.47
C ASP A 311 -13.65 -23.16 -11.10
N LYS A 312 -14.65 -22.27 -10.90
CA LYS A 312 -14.81 -21.48 -9.67
C LYS A 312 -14.79 -22.36 -8.41
N PHE A 313 -15.57 -23.44 -8.40
CA PHE A 313 -15.58 -24.41 -7.30
C PHE A 313 -14.18 -24.93 -6.94
N ARG A 314 -13.45 -25.45 -7.95
CA ARG A 314 -12.11 -26.00 -7.74
C ARG A 314 -11.15 -24.93 -7.24
N ARG A 315 -11.22 -23.72 -7.80
CA ARG A 315 -10.37 -22.60 -7.42
C ARG A 315 -10.66 -22.13 -5.99
N LEU A 316 -11.91 -22.06 -5.57
CA LEU A 316 -12.28 -21.77 -4.17
C LEU A 316 -11.73 -22.82 -3.21
N LEU A 317 -11.83 -24.12 -3.54
CA LEU A 317 -11.24 -25.17 -2.71
C LEU A 317 -9.71 -25.08 -2.64
N SER A 318 -9.06 -24.69 -3.75
CA SER A 318 -7.60 -24.50 -3.78
C SER A 318 -7.10 -23.35 -2.91
N ILE A 319 -7.99 -22.44 -2.48
CA ILE A 319 -7.67 -21.33 -1.59
C ILE A 319 -7.66 -21.76 -0.11
N LEU A 320 -8.38 -22.82 0.28
CA LEU A 320 -8.46 -23.27 1.67
C LEU A 320 -7.08 -23.57 2.31
N PRO A 321 -6.14 -24.27 1.62
CA PRO A 321 -4.79 -24.46 2.14
C PRO A 321 -4.05 -23.16 2.42
N ASP A 322 -4.17 -22.17 1.54
CA ASP A 322 -3.53 -20.85 1.71
C ASP A 322 -4.08 -20.15 2.96
N ILE A 323 -5.41 -20.16 3.15
CA ILE A 323 -6.07 -19.59 4.34
C ILE A 323 -5.60 -20.32 5.60
N HIS A 324 -5.54 -21.65 5.59
CA HIS A 324 -5.06 -22.44 6.74
C HIS A 324 -3.60 -22.16 7.07
N ALA A 325 -2.73 -22.03 6.07
CA ALA A 325 -1.33 -21.70 6.25
C ALA A 325 -1.15 -20.29 6.87
N MET A 326 -1.90 -19.31 6.37
CA MET A 326 -1.92 -17.96 6.93
C MET A 326 -2.41 -17.93 8.37
N ALA A 327 -3.51 -18.63 8.66
CA ALA A 327 -4.05 -18.75 10.01
C ALA A 327 -3.03 -19.39 10.97
N ALA A 328 -2.37 -20.48 10.56
CA ALA A 328 -1.35 -21.14 11.36
C ALA A 328 -0.16 -20.23 11.70
N ARG A 329 0.35 -19.47 10.73
CA ARG A 329 1.41 -18.47 10.98
C ARG A 329 0.97 -17.39 11.95
N GLY A 330 -0.26 -16.91 11.79
CA GLY A 330 -0.83 -15.89 12.67
C GLY A 330 -1.00 -16.37 14.10
N GLU A 331 -1.54 -17.58 14.28
CA GLU A 331 -1.66 -18.25 15.57
C GLU A 331 -0.30 -18.45 16.26
N GLU A 332 0.71 -18.89 15.52
CA GLU A 332 2.07 -19.07 16.04
C GLU A 332 2.67 -17.75 16.53
N HIS A 333 2.54 -16.69 15.74
CA HIS A 333 3.02 -15.36 16.09
C HIS A 333 2.31 -14.77 17.31
N LEU A 334 0.97 -14.87 17.36
CA LEU A 334 0.18 -14.40 18.49
C LEU A 334 0.56 -15.14 19.78
N TYR A 335 0.78 -16.45 19.69
CA TYR A 335 1.24 -17.25 20.81
C TYR A 335 2.65 -16.87 21.27
N SER A 336 3.58 -16.65 20.32
CA SER A 336 4.94 -16.18 20.64
C SER A 336 4.93 -14.84 21.37
N LYS A 337 4.14 -13.88 20.89
CA LYS A 337 3.95 -12.58 21.55
C LYS A 337 3.35 -12.70 22.94
N HIS A 338 2.39 -13.60 23.12
CA HIS A 338 1.80 -13.89 24.43
C HIS A 338 2.82 -14.47 25.41
N CYS A 339 3.63 -15.46 24.99
CA CYS A 339 4.72 -16.00 25.80
C CYS A 339 5.78 -14.94 26.17
N ALA A 340 5.99 -13.95 25.30
CA ALA A 340 6.89 -12.81 25.55
C ALA A 340 6.26 -11.70 26.43
N GLY A 341 5.02 -11.87 26.91
CA GLY A 341 4.34 -10.88 27.77
C GLY A 341 3.84 -9.62 27.02
N SER A 342 3.86 -9.63 25.69
CA SER A 342 3.53 -8.49 24.84
C SER A 342 2.09 -8.46 24.32
N ALA A 343 1.26 -9.42 24.74
CA ALA A 343 -0.16 -9.52 24.38
C ALA A 343 -1.05 -9.78 25.62
N PRO A 344 -2.26 -9.20 25.68
CA PRO A 344 -3.14 -9.32 26.85
C PRO A 344 -3.53 -10.76 27.15
N THR A 345 -3.53 -11.09 28.45
CA THR A 345 -3.49 -12.45 29.01
C THR A 345 -4.86 -13.14 29.15
N GLN A 346 -5.96 -12.45 28.85
CA GLN A 346 -7.34 -12.92 29.12
C GLN A 346 -8.25 -12.72 27.91
N THR A 347 -8.03 -13.50 26.85
CA THR A 347 -8.97 -13.55 25.72
C THR A 347 -9.27 -15.00 25.36
N LEU A 348 -10.50 -15.26 24.92
CA LEU A 348 -10.94 -16.55 24.39
C LEU A 348 -9.97 -17.08 23.31
N LEU A 349 -9.36 -16.17 22.55
CA LEU A 349 -8.34 -16.49 21.56
C LEU A 349 -7.11 -17.18 22.17
N MET A 350 -6.59 -16.68 23.30
CA MET A 350 -5.45 -17.30 23.98
C MET A 350 -5.82 -18.66 24.57
N GLU A 351 -7.03 -18.81 25.12
CA GLU A 351 -7.54 -20.10 25.58
C GLU A 351 -7.60 -21.13 24.44
N MET A 352 -8.09 -20.71 23.27
CA MET A 352 -8.13 -21.54 22.06
C MET A 352 -6.72 -21.93 21.59
N LEU A 353 -5.75 -20.98 21.59
CA LEU A 353 -4.36 -21.25 21.23
C LEU A 353 -3.69 -22.25 22.19
N HIS A 354 -3.91 -22.11 23.50
CA HIS A 354 -3.42 -23.06 24.49
C HIS A 354 -4.06 -24.43 24.33
N ALA A 355 -5.37 -24.50 24.09
CA ALA A 355 -6.07 -25.75 23.86
C ALA A 355 -5.53 -26.50 22.63
N LYS A 356 -5.26 -25.78 21.53
CA LYS A 356 -4.71 -26.35 20.29
C LYS A 356 -3.32 -26.99 20.46
N ARG A 357 -2.54 -26.54 21.45
CA ARG A 357 -1.19 -27.08 21.77
C ARG A 357 -1.20 -28.19 22.82
N LYS A 358 -2.32 -28.43 23.50
CA LYS A 358 -2.48 -29.53 24.47
C LYS A 358 -2.87 -30.86 23.80
N VAL A 359 -3.11 -30.87 22.49
CA VAL A 359 -3.52 -32.00 21.63
C VAL A 359 -2.43 -32.27 20.58
#